data_AF-A0A3D3MKR1-F1
#
_entry.id   AF-A0A3D3MKR1-F1
#
_cell.length_a   1.000
_cell.length_b   1.000
_cell.length_c   1.000
_cell.angle_alpha   90.00
_cell.angle_beta   90.00
_cell.angle_gamma   90.00
#
_symmetry.space_group_name_H-M   'P 1'
#
loop_
_entity.id
_entity.type
_entity.pdbx_description
1 polymer ?
#
loop_
_entity_poly.entity_id
_entity_poly.type
_entity_poly.pdbx_seq_one_letter_code
_entity_poly.pdbx_strand_id
1 'polypeptide(L)'
;MQADKIYKMKMKAKTVMYAPSAVTQFTYRFNTENHTSIEHTSEVLDGSPFVTIDFKDTPFQLIFEYTYELGIIQYQLEIEREQILPLDSYPFPPDDGKQIANFRHTKQKLFDGEEAEGLQKAFDIDYKKTSITDFYNNPLSALKKEIDDESFDKVIEESKFTLINSYTDTYVSEERLEVYYLIRNELIYLFSYGEYQPGRYMLFLEGVWYYKPWDEDE
;
A
#
# COMPACT_ATOMS: atom_id res chain seq x y z
N MET A 1 50.65 -20.19 12.05
CA MET A 1 49.92 -19.10 11.38
C MET A 1 48.43 -19.42 11.43
N GLN A 2 47.73 -18.91 12.44
CA GLN A 2 46.26 -18.89 12.46
C GLN A 2 45.89 -17.41 12.48
N ALA A 3 45.65 -16.86 11.30
CA ALA A 3 45.05 -15.55 11.12
C ALA A 3 43.75 -15.75 10.33
N ASP A 4 42.77 -14.92 10.63
CA ASP A 4 41.47 -14.78 9.97
C ASP A 4 40.36 -15.75 10.37
N LYS A 5 40.00 -15.70 11.67
CA LYS A 5 38.57 -15.68 12.02
C LYS A 5 38.13 -14.22 12.03
N ILE A 6 37.85 -13.66 10.85
CA ILE A 6 37.10 -12.41 10.74
C ILE A 6 35.69 -12.72 11.28
N TYR A 7 35.35 -12.14 12.43
CA TYR A 7 33.99 -12.20 12.95
C TYR A 7 33.07 -11.51 11.94
N LYS A 8 32.31 -12.28 11.16
CA LYS A 8 31.15 -11.76 10.43
C LYS A 8 30.10 -11.35 11.46
N MET A 9 30.04 -10.06 11.77
CA MET A 9 29.11 -9.52 12.74
C MET A 9 27.76 -9.33 12.05
N LYS A 10 26.83 -10.26 12.28
CA LYS A 10 25.43 -10.09 11.85
C LYS A 10 24.80 -8.97 12.67
N MET A 11 24.59 -7.81 12.05
CA MET A 11 24.01 -6.64 12.70
C MET A 11 22.53 -6.51 12.30
N LYS A 12 21.66 -6.38 13.30
CA LYS A 12 20.25 -6.04 13.13
C LYS A 12 19.94 -4.79 13.92
N ALA A 13 19.18 -3.86 13.34
CA ALA A 13 18.71 -2.65 14.00
C ALA A 13 17.19 -2.59 13.91
N LYS A 14 16.51 -2.32 15.02
CA LYS A 14 15.07 -2.11 15.06
C LYS A 14 14.79 -0.69 15.53
N THR A 15 14.04 0.07 14.76
CA THR A 15 13.73 1.47 15.07
C THR A 15 12.34 1.84 14.57
N VAL A 16 11.77 2.89 15.16
CA VAL A 16 10.57 3.53 14.61
C VAL A 16 10.97 4.26 13.33
N MET A 17 10.14 4.14 12.29
CA MET A 17 10.35 4.84 11.01
C MET A 17 9.07 5.55 10.60
N TYR A 18 9.17 6.81 10.20
CA TYR A 18 8.01 7.59 9.80
C TYR A 18 7.34 7.05 8.52
N ALA A 19 8.13 6.61 7.54
CA ALA A 19 7.69 6.14 6.23
C ALA A 19 8.31 4.77 5.89
N PRO A 20 7.70 3.65 6.30
CA PRO A 20 8.20 2.30 6.02
C PRO A 20 8.36 1.97 4.53
N SER A 21 7.45 2.45 3.66
CA SER A 21 7.53 2.20 2.22
C SER A 21 8.80 2.81 1.59
N ALA A 22 9.23 3.98 2.07
CA ALA A 22 10.49 4.58 1.65
C ALA A 22 11.72 3.74 2.05
N VAL A 23 11.63 2.94 3.13
CA VAL A 23 12.69 1.98 3.47
C VAL A 23 12.80 0.92 2.40
N THR A 24 11.69 0.40 1.86
CA THR A 24 11.70 -0.56 0.75
C THR A 24 12.38 0.01 -0.49
N GLN A 25 11.95 1.20 -0.92
CA GLN A 25 12.50 1.86 -2.11
C GLN A 25 13.99 2.16 -1.96
N PHE A 26 14.38 2.73 -0.81
CA PHE A 26 15.78 3.04 -0.53
C PHE A 26 16.65 1.79 -0.47
N THR A 27 16.18 0.74 0.23
CA THR A 27 16.94 -0.51 0.38
C THR A 27 17.15 -1.21 -0.95
N TYR A 28 16.13 -1.27 -1.79
CA TYR A 28 16.26 -1.84 -3.13
C TYR A 28 17.31 -1.10 -3.96
N ARG A 29 17.22 0.23 -4.01
CA ARG A 29 18.19 1.05 -4.74
C ARG A 29 19.60 0.87 -4.19
N PHE A 30 19.76 0.96 -2.87
CA PHE A 30 21.05 0.84 -2.20
C PHE A 30 21.68 -0.53 -2.45
N ASN A 31 20.91 -1.61 -2.34
CA ASN A 31 21.37 -2.97 -2.66
C ASN A 31 21.81 -3.09 -4.12
N THR A 32 21.06 -2.49 -5.04
CA THR A 32 21.38 -2.51 -6.48
C THR A 32 22.68 -1.78 -6.77
N GLU A 33 22.86 -0.59 -6.20
CA GLU A 33 24.02 0.27 -6.44
C GLU A 33 25.30 -0.24 -5.76
N ASN A 34 25.17 -0.85 -4.57
CA ASN A 34 26.31 -1.25 -3.73
C ASN A 34 26.54 -2.77 -3.68
N HIS A 35 25.74 -3.56 -4.39
CA HIS A 35 25.78 -5.02 -4.40
C HIS A 35 25.67 -5.64 -2.99
N THR A 36 24.76 -5.10 -2.19
CA THR A 36 24.46 -5.60 -0.84
C THR A 36 23.19 -6.44 -0.81
N SER A 37 22.96 -7.11 0.31
CA SER A 37 21.77 -7.95 0.56
C SER A 37 21.05 -7.54 1.85
N ILE A 38 20.98 -6.23 2.09
CA ILE A 38 20.27 -5.68 3.25
C ILE A 38 18.79 -6.04 3.11
N GLU A 39 18.21 -6.58 4.16
CA GLU A 39 16.78 -6.94 4.23
C GLU A 39 16.10 -6.11 5.32
N HIS A 40 14.79 -5.94 5.21
CA HIS A 40 13.99 -5.27 6.23
C HIS A 40 12.64 -5.94 6.41
N THR A 41 12.08 -5.79 7.61
CA THR A 41 10.70 -6.13 7.93
C THR A 41 10.05 -4.97 8.66
N SER A 42 8.75 -4.77 8.44
CA SER A 42 7.97 -3.73 9.12
C SER A 42 6.84 -4.35 9.93
N GLU A 43 6.60 -3.80 11.11
CA GLU A 43 5.49 -4.16 12.00
C GLU A 43 4.92 -2.92 12.67
N VAL A 44 3.66 -2.97 13.11
CA VAL A 44 3.04 -1.88 13.88
C VAL A 44 2.92 -2.30 15.34
N LEU A 45 3.58 -1.57 16.23
CA LEU A 45 3.52 -1.78 17.67
C LEU A 45 2.98 -0.51 18.33
N ASP A 46 1.90 -0.64 19.11
CA ASP A 46 1.25 0.49 19.80
C ASP A 46 0.93 1.67 18.87
N GLY A 47 0.47 1.36 17.64
CA GLY A 47 0.14 2.35 16.61
C GLY A 47 1.35 3.00 15.93
N SER A 48 2.57 2.60 16.29
CA SER A 48 3.81 3.11 15.71
C SER A 48 4.43 2.10 14.73
N PRO A 49 4.83 2.52 13.52
CA PRO A 49 5.57 1.68 12.58
C PRO A 49 7.01 1.43 13.04
N PHE A 50 7.34 0.18 13.34
CA PHE A 50 8.70 -0.28 13.60
C PHE A 50 9.25 -1.00 12.37
N VAL A 51 10.49 -0.68 12.02
CA VAL A 51 11.22 -1.37 10.96
C VAL A 51 12.45 -2.03 11.56
N THR A 52 12.62 -3.31 11.28
CA THR A 52 13.84 -4.08 11.58
C THR A 52 14.66 -4.21 10.31
N ILE A 53 15.92 -3.82 10.36
CA ILE A 53 16.87 -3.87 9.24
C ILE A 53 17.93 -4.91 9.58
N ASP A 54 18.12 -5.89 8.70
CA ASP A 54 19.14 -6.93 8.77
C ASP A 54 20.23 -6.62 7.74
N PHE A 55 21.39 -6.19 8.22
CA PHE A 55 22.50 -5.81 7.35
C PHE A 55 23.25 -7.02 6.77
N LYS A 56 22.90 -8.25 7.15
CA LYS A 56 23.57 -9.48 6.70
C LYS A 56 25.10 -9.39 6.85
N ASP A 57 25.82 -9.56 5.74
CA ASP A 57 27.28 -9.52 5.66
C ASP A 57 27.80 -8.17 5.10
N THR A 58 26.97 -7.12 5.15
CA THR A 58 27.29 -5.79 4.60
C THR A 58 28.49 -5.16 5.32
N PRO A 59 29.49 -4.63 4.60
CA PRO A 59 30.62 -3.90 5.18
C PRO A 59 30.17 -2.75 6.08
N PHE A 60 30.84 -2.56 7.21
CA PHE A 60 30.49 -1.53 8.21
C PHE A 60 30.41 -0.12 7.61
N GLN A 61 31.26 0.22 6.64
CA GLN A 61 31.21 1.51 5.96
C GLN A 61 29.88 1.71 5.23
N LEU A 62 29.39 0.70 4.51
CA LEU A 62 28.11 0.74 3.81
C LEU A 62 26.93 0.74 4.79
N ILE A 63 27.05 0.09 5.95
CA ILE A 63 26.04 0.18 7.02
C ILE A 63 25.92 1.63 7.51
N PHE A 64 27.04 2.32 7.71
CA PHE A 64 27.03 3.72 8.14
C PHE A 64 26.40 4.62 7.07
N GLU A 65 26.80 4.47 5.81
CA GLU A 65 26.24 5.24 4.69
C GLU A 65 24.73 5.01 4.56
N TYR A 66 24.29 3.74 4.56
CA TYR A 66 22.88 3.37 4.51
C TYR A 66 22.07 3.99 5.65
N THR A 67 22.53 3.86 6.90
CA THR A 67 21.77 4.33 8.06
C THR A 67 21.69 5.85 8.13
N TYR A 68 22.77 6.53 7.74
CA TYR A 68 22.81 7.98 7.67
C TYR A 68 21.86 8.53 6.60
N GLU A 69 21.92 8.00 5.38
CA GLU A 69 21.05 8.43 4.29
C GLU A 69 19.59 8.12 4.57
N LEU A 70 19.30 6.92 5.08
CA LEU A 70 17.93 6.56 5.45
C LEU A 70 17.37 7.50 6.53
N GLY A 71 18.18 7.89 7.52
CA GLY A 71 17.77 8.86 8.53
C GLY A 71 17.42 10.22 7.93
N ILE A 72 18.22 10.72 6.97
CA ILE A 72 17.93 11.97 6.26
C ILE A 72 16.62 11.86 5.48
N ILE A 73 16.44 10.77 4.74
CA ILE A 73 15.22 10.51 3.97
C ILE A 73 13.99 10.52 4.86
N GLN A 74 14.02 9.78 5.97
CA GLN A 74 12.88 9.69 6.90
C GLN A 74 12.53 11.06 7.49
N TYR A 75 13.54 11.85 7.84
CA TYR A 75 13.35 13.21 8.33
C TYR A 75 12.75 14.16 7.29
N GLN A 76 13.20 14.09 6.04
CA GLN A 76 12.66 14.90 4.94
C GLN A 76 11.20 14.55 4.64
N LEU A 77 10.91 13.25 4.54
CA LEU A 77 9.55 12.74 4.32
C LEU A 77 8.60 13.17 5.44
N GLU A 78 9.06 13.21 6.69
CA GLU A 78 8.27 13.70 7.82
C GLU A 78 7.92 15.18 7.67
N ILE A 79 8.88 16.03 7.28
CA ILE A 79 8.65 17.46 7.03
C ILE A 79 7.65 17.66 5.89
N GLU A 80 7.84 16.93 4.79
CA GLU A 80 7.03 17.04 3.58
C GLU A 80 5.67 16.34 3.70
N ARG A 81 5.49 15.54 4.76
CA ARG A 81 4.32 14.69 4.99
C ARG A 81 4.09 13.66 3.88
N GLU A 82 5.17 13.20 3.27
CA GLU A 82 5.15 12.18 2.21
C GLU A 82 5.52 10.81 2.77
N GLN A 83 5.05 9.73 2.16
CA GLN A 83 5.30 8.37 2.66
C GLN A 83 6.17 7.54 1.71
N ILE A 84 6.49 8.10 0.54
CA ILE A 84 7.23 7.42 -0.53
C ILE A 84 8.26 8.38 -1.14
N LEU A 85 9.34 7.80 -1.65
CA LEU A 85 10.33 8.51 -2.46
C LEU A 85 9.86 8.62 -3.92
N PRO A 86 10.40 9.57 -4.71
CA PRO A 86 10.07 9.70 -6.14
C PRO A 86 10.35 8.42 -6.93
N LEU A 87 9.31 7.85 -7.54
CA LEU A 87 9.37 6.54 -8.20
C LEU A 87 10.41 6.45 -9.33
N ASP A 88 10.64 7.54 -10.06
CA ASP A 88 11.62 7.59 -11.15
C ASP A 88 13.07 7.41 -10.66
N SER A 89 13.36 7.82 -9.42
CA SER A 89 14.69 7.78 -8.82
C SER A 89 14.85 6.67 -7.79
N TYR A 90 13.76 6.28 -7.15
CA TYR A 90 13.68 5.26 -6.12
C TYR A 90 12.53 4.31 -6.46
N PRO A 91 12.69 3.48 -7.51
CA PRO A 91 11.68 2.49 -7.84
C PRO A 91 11.59 1.47 -6.71
N PHE A 92 10.44 0.80 -6.63
CA PHE A 92 10.35 -0.44 -5.89
C PHE A 92 11.16 -1.54 -6.62
N PRO A 93 11.60 -2.59 -5.90
CA PRO A 93 12.23 -3.74 -6.54
C PRO A 93 11.38 -4.30 -7.68
N PRO A 94 11.96 -4.65 -8.84
CA PRO A 94 11.24 -5.21 -9.97
C PRO A 94 10.62 -6.55 -9.57
N ASP A 95 9.32 -6.66 -9.84
CA ASP A 95 8.48 -7.80 -9.55
C ASP A 95 8.97 -9.03 -10.34
N ASP A 96 9.44 -10.08 -9.68
CA ASP A 96 9.82 -11.36 -10.27
C ASP A 96 8.60 -12.25 -10.62
N GLY A 97 7.43 -11.61 -10.78
CA GLY A 97 6.23 -12.11 -11.49
C GLY A 97 5.24 -12.84 -10.61
N LYS A 98 4.44 -12.12 -9.79
CA LYS A 98 3.88 -12.69 -8.55
C LYS A 98 2.60 -11.93 -8.00
N GLN A 99 1.38 -12.55 -8.08
CA GLN A 99 -0.05 -12.31 -7.61
C GLN A 99 -0.44 -11.72 -6.19
N ILE A 100 -1.72 -11.26 -6.04
CA ILE A 100 -2.37 -10.63 -4.84
C ILE A 100 -2.62 -11.57 -3.65
N ALA A 101 -2.35 -11.10 -2.42
CA ALA A 101 -2.38 -11.99 -1.28
C ALA A 101 -2.79 -11.48 0.13
N ASN A 102 -3.50 -10.36 0.37
CA ASN A 102 -4.24 -10.17 1.65
C ASN A 102 -5.40 -9.15 1.56
N PHE A 103 -6.64 -9.60 1.84
CA PHE A 103 -7.82 -8.75 2.00
C PHE A 103 -7.96 -8.27 3.44
N ARG A 104 -8.10 -6.95 3.65
CA ARG A 104 -8.58 -6.41 4.92
C ARG A 104 -10.04 -6.01 4.75
N HIS A 105 -10.94 -6.85 5.26
CA HIS A 105 -12.36 -6.50 5.33
C HIS A 105 -12.57 -5.38 6.34
N THR A 106 -12.76 -4.16 5.85
CA THR A 106 -13.04 -2.97 6.64
C THR A 106 -14.21 -2.23 6.03
N LYS A 107 -15.39 -2.86 6.06
CA LYS A 107 -16.62 -2.17 5.67
C LYS A 107 -16.89 -1.03 6.64
N GLN A 108 -16.82 0.20 6.14
CA GLN A 108 -17.03 1.40 6.93
C GLN A 108 -17.91 2.38 6.16
N LYS A 109 -19.00 2.82 6.77
CA LYS A 109 -19.81 3.93 6.24
C LYS A 109 -19.06 5.24 6.45
N LEU A 110 -18.71 5.92 5.36
CA LEU A 110 -18.01 7.21 5.37
C LEU A 110 -18.99 8.38 5.25
N PHE A 111 -20.10 8.19 4.54
CA PHE A 111 -21.10 9.23 4.30
C PHE A 111 -22.52 8.67 4.21
N ASP A 112 -23.48 9.50 4.61
CA ASP A 112 -24.92 9.23 4.58
C ASP A 112 -25.66 10.58 4.65
N GLY A 113 -26.18 11.07 3.53
CA GLY A 113 -26.73 12.42 3.44
C GLY A 113 -27.09 12.85 2.02
N GLU A 114 -27.16 14.16 1.78
CA GLU A 114 -27.43 14.70 0.45
C GLU A 114 -26.17 14.68 -0.44
N GLU A 115 -26.35 14.51 -1.76
CA GLU A 115 -25.24 14.42 -2.72
C GLU A 115 -24.29 15.62 -2.65
N ALA A 116 -24.85 16.83 -2.61
CA ALA A 116 -24.08 18.07 -2.60
C ALA A 116 -23.16 18.18 -1.38
N GLU A 117 -23.56 17.63 -0.24
CA GLU A 117 -22.74 17.56 0.98
C GLU A 117 -21.63 16.53 0.84
N GLY A 118 -21.94 15.35 0.27
CA GLY A 118 -20.98 14.28 0.03
C GLY A 118 -19.84 14.71 -0.87
N LEU A 119 -20.15 15.39 -1.98
CA LEU A 119 -19.17 15.88 -2.96
C LEU A 119 -18.19 16.93 -2.39
N GLN A 120 -18.58 17.66 -1.34
CA GLN A 120 -17.71 18.64 -0.67
C GLN A 120 -16.90 18.04 0.48
N LYS A 121 -17.19 16.79 0.85
CA LYS A 121 -16.60 16.16 2.03
C LYS A 121 -15.29 15.46 1.68
N ALA A 122 -14.29 15.69 2.52
CA ALA A 122 -13.06 14.93 2.53
C ALA A 122 -13.06 13.96 3.72
N PHE A 123 -12.57 12.75 3.49
CA PHE A 123 -12.47 11.67 4.45
C PHE A 123 -11.00 11.36 4.67
N ASP A 124 -10.59 11.15 5.91
CA ASP A 124 -9.23 10.68 6.19
C ASP A 124 -9.18 9.16 6.05
N ILE A 125 -8.42 8.70 5.06
CA ILE A 125 -8.15 7.29 4.81
C ILE A 125 -6.63 7.14 4.82
N ASP A 126 -6.11 6.36 5.75
CA ASP A 126 -4.67 6.20 6.02
C ASP A 126 -3.93 7.54 6.12
N TYR A 127 -4.45 8.43 6.96
CA TYR A 127 -3.89 9.76 7.25
C TYR A 127 -3.81 10.71 6.04
N LYS A 128 -4.48 10.38 4.93
CA LYS A 128 -4.60 11.24 3.76
C LYS A 128 -6.06 11.58 3.48
N LYS A 129 -6.30 12.85 3.16
CA LYS A 129 -7.61 13.32 2.73
C LYS A 129 -7.95 12.75 1.36
N THR A 130 -9.11 12.12 1.28
CA THR A 130 -9.68 11.53 0.07
C THR A 130 -11.10 12.03 -0.09
N SER A 131 -11.50 12.33 -1.31
CA SER A 131 -12.81 12.83 -1.70
C SER A 131 -13.43 11.91 -2.74
N ILE A 132 -14.75 12.02 -2.96
CA ILE A 132 -15.45 11.22 -3.98
C ILE A 132 -14.85 11.44 -5.37
N THR A 133 -14.43 12.66 -5.68
CA THR A 133 -13.84 13.01 -6.97
C THR A 133 -12.53 12.29 -7.26
N ASP A 134 -11.84 11.78 -6.23
CA ASP A 134 -10.57 11.06 -6.41
C ASP A 134 -10.76 9.67 -7.03
N PHE A 135 -11.95 9.06 -6.90
CA PHE A 135 -12.22 7.70 -7.37
C PHE A 135 -13.47 7.56 -8.25
N TYR A 136 -14.35 8.57 -8.32
CA TYR A 136 -15.62 8.48 -9.05
C TYR A 136 -15.48 8.11 -10.54
N ASN A 137 -14.34 8.45 -11.17
CA ASN A 137 -14.06 8.12 -12.57
C ASN A 137 -13.40 6.74 -12.75
N ASN A 138 -13.24 5.98 -11.68
CA ASN A 138 -12.55 4.68 -11.66
C ASN A 138 -13.54 3.58 -11.27
N PRO A 139 -14.46 3.17 -12.18
CA PRO A 139 -15.38 2.07 -11.90
C PRO A 139 -14.59 0.77 -11.68
N LEU A 140 -15.13 -0.13 -10.86
CA LEU A 140 -14.43 -1.37 -10.51
C LEU A 140 -14.00 -2.18 -11.75
N SER A 141 -14.77 -2.19 -12.82
CA SER A 141 -14.40 -2.89 -14.06
C SER A 141 -13.09 -2.41 -14.69
N ALA A 142 -12.72 -1.16 -14.50
CA ALA A 142 -11.45 -0.65 -15.00
C ALA A 142 -10.25 -1.21 -14.23
N LEU A 143 -10.44 -1.75 -13.02
CA LEU A 143 -9.39 -2.41 -12.23
C LEU A 143 -8.82 -3.65 -12.94
N LYS A 144 -9.59 -4.32 -13.82
CA LYS A 144 -9.12 -5.45 -14.65
C LYS A 144 -7.89 -5.12 -15.52
N LYS A 145 -7.62 -3.83 -15.74
CA LYS A 145 -6.44 -3.37 -16.50
C LYS A 145 -5.20 -3.18 -15.63
N GLU A 146 -5.41 -3.06 -14.32
CA GLU A 146 -4.37 -2.75 -13.33
C GLU A 146 -3.91 -4.01 -12.58
N ILE A 147 -4.75 -5.05 -12.49
CA ILE A 147 -4.44 -6.34 -11.85
C ILE A 147 -4.79 -7.50 -12.78
N ASP A 148 -4.24 -8.69 -12.50
CA ASP A 148 -4.56 -9.90 -13.25
C ASP A 148 -5.99 -10.39 -13.00
N ASP A 149 -6.49 -11.24 -13.91
CA ASP A 149 -7.88 -11.73 -13.89
C ASP A 149 -8.20 -12.56 -12.63
N GLU A 150 -7.26 -13.41 -12.17
CA GLU A 150 -7.47 -14.27 -10.99
C GLU A 150 -7.62 -13.43 -9.72
N SER A 151 -6.74 -12.46 -9.58
CA SER A 151 -6.77 -11.41 -8.56
C SER A 151 -8.06 -10.60 -8.57
N PHE A 152 -8.53 -10.20 -9.76
CA PHE A 152 -9.78 -9.48 -9.91
C PHE A 152 -10.97 -10.33 -9.47
N ASP A 153 -11.06 -11.58 -9.93
CA ASP A 153 -12.13 -12.50 -9.56
C ASP A 153 -12.18 -12.73 -8.05
N LYS A 154 -11.01 -12.84 -7.40
CA LYS A 154 -10.90 -12.92 -5.94
C LYS A 154 -11.43 -11.67 -5.23
N VAL A 155 -11.15 -10.48 -5.75
CA VAL A 155 -11.70 -9.22 -5.22
C VAL A 155 -13.22 -9.24 -5.27
N ILE A 156 -13.81 -9.67 -6.39
CA ILE A 156 -15.26 -9.77 -6.56
C ILE A 156 -15.86 -10.78 -5.57
N GLU A 157 -15.26 -11.97 -5.47
CA GLU A 157 -15.76 -13.05 -4.63
C GLU A 157 -15.69 -12.71 -3.14
N GLU A 158 -14.53 -12.30 -2.63
CA GLU A 158 -14.34 -12.02 -1.20
C GLU A 158 -15.09 -10.77 -0.74
N SER A 159 -15.22 -9.77 -1.62
CA SER A 159 -16.01 -8.55 -1.32
C SER A 159 -17.50 -8.73 -1.59
N LYS A 160 -17.93 -9.89 -2.10
CA LYS A 160 -19.32 -10.25 -2.43
C LYS A 160 -20.00 -9.26 -3.39
N PHE A 161 -19.24 -8.74 -4.34
CA PHE A 161 -19.79 -7.83 -5.33
C PHE A 161 -20.59 -8.58 -6.40
N THR A 162 -21.66 -7.95 -6.87
CA THR A 162 -22.53 -8.54 -7.88
C THR A 162 -22.42 -7.78 -9.18
N LEU A 163 -22.18 -8.49 -10.28
CA LEU A 163 -22.29 -7.94 -11.62
C LEU A 163 -23.77 -7.77 -11.99
N ILE A 164 -24.23 -6.53 -12.21
CA ILE A 164 -25.63 -6.25 -12.56
C ILE A 164 -25.84 -5.90 -14.04
N ASN A 165 -24.77 -5.51 -14.74
CA ASN A 165 -24.82 -5.20 -16.16
C ASN A 165 -23.53 -5.65 -16.86
N SER A 166 -23.61 -6.69 -17.67
CA SER A 166 -22.48 -7.24 -18.44
C SER A 166 -22.14 -6.44 -19.70
N TYR A 167 -22.98 -5.49 -20.13
CA TYR A 167 -22.66 -4.62 -21.27
C TYR A 167 -21.75 -3.46 -20.88
N THR A 168 -21.83 -3.03 -19.62
CA THR A 168 -21.05 -1.93 -19.05
C THR A 168 -20.09 -2.39 -17.95
N ASP A 169 -20.08 -3.69 -17.64
CA ASP A 169 -19.37 -4.31 -16.53
C ASP A 169 -19.58 -3.55 -15.20
N THR A 170 -20.83 -3.25 -14.87
CA THR A 170 -21.16 -2.55 -13.61
C THR A 170 -21.29 -3.53 -12.46
N TYR A 171 -20.44 -3.36 -11.46
CA TYR A 171 -20.44 -4.13 -10.20
C TYR A 171 -21.06 -3.29 -9.08
N VAL A 172 -21.86 -3.95 -8.23
CA VAL A 172 -22.48 -3.32 -7.06
C VAL A 172 -22.17 -4.06 -5.76
N SER A 173 -22.17 -3.32 -4.66
CA SER A 173 -22.08 -3.85 -3.30
C SER A 173 -23.39 -4.50 -2.83
N GLU A 174 -23.39 -5.07 -1.63
CA GLU A 174 -24.59 -5.64 -0.98
C GLU A 174 -25.74 -4.62 -0.83
N GLU A 175 -25.41 -3.34 -0.66
CA GLU A 175 -26.34 -2.21 -0.60
C GLU A 175 -26.85 -1.77 -1.99
N ARG A 176 -26.43 -2.45 -3.06
CA ARG A 176 -26.75 -2.13 -4.46
C ARG A 176 -26.21 -0.79 -4.93
N LEU A 177 -25.11 -0.34 -4.32
CA LEU A 177 -24.38 0.86 -4.74
C LEU A 177 -23.27 0.47 -5.71
N GLU A 178 -23.00 1.30 -6.72
CA GLU A 178 -21.93 1.05 -7.68
C GLU A 178 -20.56 1.10 -6.98
N VAL A 179 -19.67 0.19 -7.40
CA VAL A 179 -18.34 0.04 -6.80
C VAL A 179 -17.28 0.71 -7.68
N TYR A 180 -16.40 1.45 -7.01
CA TYR A 180 -15.28 2.18 -7.56
C TYR A 180 -13.99 1.76 -6.86
N TYR A 181 -12.85 2.07 -7.46
CA TYR A 181 -11.55 1.80 -6.87
C TYR A 181 -10.65 3.04 -6.83
N LEU A 182 -9.72 3.04 -5.89
CA LEU A 182 -8.61 3.96 -5.83
C LEU A 182 -7.34 3.16 -5.54
N ILE A 183 -6.32 3.30 -6.38
CA ILE A 183 -4.99 2.75 -6.10
C ILE A 183 -4.15 3.85 -5.46
N ARG A 184 -3.58 3.58 -4.29
CA ARG A 184 -2.67 4.49 -3.61
C ARG A 184 -1.76 3.71 -2.67
N ASN A 185 -0.46 4.00 -2.70
CA ASN A 185 0.53 3.36 -1.82
C ASN A 185 0.46 1.82 -1.84
N GLU A 186 0.33 1.22 -3.03
CA GLU A 186 0.22 -0.25 -3.18
C GLU A 186 -1.02 -0.85 -2.50
N LEU A 187 -2.03 -0.03 -2.21
CA LEU A 187 -3.32 -0.44 -1.69
C LEU A 187 -4.40 -0.15 -2.71
N ILE A 188 -5.32 -1.11 -2.87
CA ILE A 188 -6.55 -0.94 -3.64
C ILE A 188 -7.67 -0.70 -2.62
N TYR A 189 -8.17 0.53 -2.60
CA TYR A 189 -9.33 0.90 -1.81
C TYR A 189 -10.57 0.73 -2.66
N LEU A 190 -11.55 0.01 -2.13
CA LEU A 190 -12.83 -0.23 -2.79
C LEU A 190 -13.90 0.61 -2.13
N PHE A 191 -14.59 1.42 -2.92
CA PHE A 191 -15.66 2.29 -2.45
C PHE A 191 -16.97 1.91 -3.11
N SER A 192 -18.05 1.88 -2.35
CA SER A 192 -19.40 1.86 -2.92
C SER A 192 -20.06 3.22 -2.70
N TYR A 193 -20.60 3.80 -3.77
CA TYR A 193 -21.17 5.13 -3.74
C TYR A 193 -22.38 5.23 -4.65
N GLY A 194 -23.41 5.94 -4.19
CA GLY A 194 -24.57 6.26 -5.01
C GLY A 194 -25.80 6.63 -4.21
N GLU A 195 -26.90 6.81 -4.92
CA GLU A 195 -28.22 7.10 -4.35
C GLU A 195 -28.84 5.80 -3.78
N TYR A 196 -29.05 5.78 -2.46
CA TYR A 196 -29.66 4.64 -1.77
C TYR A 196 -31.19 4.70 -1.76
N GLN A 197 -31.73 5.92 -1.62
CA GLN A 197 -33.15 6.24 -1.75
C GLN A 197 -33.25 7.69 -2.28
N PRO A 198 -34.40 8.11 -2.86
CA PRO A 198 -34.55 9.44 -3.44
C PRO A 198 -34.00 10.57 -2.55
N GLY A 199 -32.96 11.25 -3.04
CA GLY A 199 -32.28 12.36 -2.37
C GLY A 199 -31.30 12.00 -1.25
N ARG A 200 -31.03 10.71 -1.00
CA ARG A 200 -30.10 10.24 0.04
C ARG A 200 -29.03 9.35 -0.55
N TYR A 201 -27.81 9.83 -0.46
CA TYR A 201 -26.60 9.20 -0.96
C TYR A 201 -25.82 8.58 0.19
N MET A 202 -25.18 7.45 -0.09
CA MET A 202 -24.29 6.79 0.86
C MET A 202 -22.93 6.53 0.21
N LEU A 203 -21.90 6.56 1.05
CA LEU A 203 -20.54 6.15 0.69
C LEU A 203 -20.05 5.15 1.72
N PHE A 204 -19.54 4.02 1.24
CA PHE A 204 -18.83 3.04 2.06
C PHE A 204 -17.41 2.86 1.52
N LEU A 205 -16.46 2.69 2.44
CA LEU A 205 -15.23 1.95 2.16
C LEU A 205 -15.58 0.47 2.35
N GLU A 206 -15.59 -0.31 1.27
CA GLU A 206 -15.97 -1.73 1.30
C GLU A 206 -14.82 -2.62 1.75
N GLY A 207 -13.59 -2.22 1.42
CA GLY A 207 -12.41 -2.95 1.83
C GLY A 207 -11.14 -2.30 1.32
N VAL A 208 -10.05 -2.71 1.93
CA VAL A 208 -8.69 -2.36 1.50
C VAL A 208 -7.98 -3.65 1.18
N TRP A 209 -7.48 -3.72 -0.04
CA TRP A 209 -6.67 -4.83 -0.50
C TRP A 209 -5.24 -4.39 -0.54
N TYR A 210 -4.38 -5.20 0.08
CA TYR A 210 -2.96 -5.07 -0.12
C TYR A 210 -2.62 -5.65 -1.48
N TYR A 211 -1.86 -4.91 -2.25
CA TYR A 211 -0.91 -5.56 -3.15
C TYR A 211 0.02 -6.37 -2.24
N LYS A 212 -0.04 -7.71 -2.23
CA LYS A 212 0.97 -8.49 -1.47
C LYS A 212 2.19 -8.61 -2.38
N PRO A 213 3.39 -8.31 -1.86
CA PRO A 213 4.60 -8.87 -2.41
C PRO A 213 4.55 -10.38 -2.16
N TRP A 214 4.87 -11.18 -3.16
CA TRP A 214 5.14 -12.59 -2.91
C TRP A 214 6.37 -12.73 -2.04
N ASP A 215 6.15 -13.22 -0.85
CA ASP A 215 6.93 -14.31 -0.27
C ASP A 215 6.17 -14.80 0.96
N GLU A 216 5.29 -15.76 0.73
CA GLU A 216 4.94 -16.76 1.74
C GLU A 216 4.83 -18.10 1.02
N ASP A 217 5.97 -18.75 0.84
CA ASP A 217 6.01 -20.21 0.80
C ASP A 217 6.77 -20.68 2.05
N GLU A 218 6.04 -21.28 2.98
CA GLU A 218 6.56 -22.38 3.81
C GLU A 218 6.88 -23.60 2.93
#